data_AF-A0A7J9VKV9-F1
#
_entry.id   AF-A0A7J9VKV9-F1
#
_cell.length_a   1.000
_cell.length_b   1.000
_cell.length_c   1.000
_cell.angle_alpha   90.00
_cell.angle_beta   90.00
_cell.angle_gamma   90.00
#
_symmetry.space_group_name_H-M   'P 1'
#
loop_
_entity.id
_entity.type
_entity.pdbx_description
1 polymer ?
#
loop_
_entity_poly.entity_id
_entity_poly.type
_entity_poly.pdbx_seq_one_letter_code
_entity_poly.pdbx_strand_id
1 'polypeptide(L)'
;MSVADDAMTRIGIGVILLITLAVQPLVKRMRSTAHPADAPGRWDIVRTGAAAGTGVAAGAATMLANAAGPVMVLYLFLTGLSKVQFLGTMAWFFLAVNLLKAPISVGLGLITWHSVVLTLTLLPAITFGAWSGLAVAHRINQKHFELATLFLTGAGAALLIL
;
A
#
# COMPACT_ATOMS: atom_id res chain seq x y z
N MET A 1 8.17 25.15 11.64
CA MET A 1 7.84 24.21 10.54
C MET A 1 6.36 24.40 10.30
N SER A 2 6.00 24.97 9.15
CA SER A 2 4.79 25.77 8.98
C SER A 2 3.60 24.89 8.56
N VAL A 3 2.39 25.32 8.93
CA VAL A 3 1.09 24.72 8.58
C VAL A 3 0.96 24.42 7.07
N ALA A 4 1.76 25.06 6.22
CA ALA A 4 1.84 24.81 4.79
C ALA A 4 2.45 23.43 4.43
N ASP A 5 3.42 22.92 5.20
CA ASP A 5 4.01 21.58 4.97
C ASP A 5 3.02 20.47 5.31
N ASP A 6 2.24 20.65 6.39
CA ASP A 6 1.21 19.68 6.81
C ASP A 6 0.06 19.63 5.79
N ALA A 7 -0.37 20.78 5.27
CA ALA A 7 -1.39 20.86 4.24
C ALA A 7 -0.91 20.23 2.92
N MET A 8 0.33 20.50 2.51
CA MET A 8 0.91 19.95 1.28
C MET A 8 1.09 18.43 1.37
N THR A 9 1.47 17.92 2.55
CA THR A 9 1.58 16.49 2.82
C THR A 9 0.21 15.80 2.76
N ARG A 10 -0.81 16.39 3.41
CA ARG A 10 -2.20 15.87 3.37
C ARG A 10 -2.76 15.82 1.95
N ILE A 11 -2.63 16.93 1.22
CA ILE A 11 -3.10 17.03 -0.17
C ILE A 11 -2.35 16.03 -1.05
N GLY A 12 -1.04 15.86 -0.87
CA GLY A 12 -0.25 14.87 -1.58
C GLY A 12 -0.76 13.44 -1.38
N ILE A 13 -1.05 13.04 -0.13
CA ILE A 13 -1.61 11.72 0.18
C ILE A 13 -3.01 11.57 -0.44
N GLY A 14 -3.84 12.61 -0.33
CA GLY A 14 -5.19 12.64 -0.92
C GLY A 14 -5.18 12.46 -2.44
N VAL A 15 -4.29 13.17 -3.15
CA VAL A 15 -4.13 13.05 -4.60
C VAL A 15 -3.69 11.65 -5.00
N ILE A 16 -2.74 11.03 -4.28
CA ILE A 16 -2.32 9.65 -4.56
C ILE A 16 -3.49 8.68 -4.36
N LEU A 17 -4.28 8.85 -3.30
CA LEU A 17 -5.48 8.03 -3.07
C LEU A 17 -6.52 8.22 -4.18
N LEU A 18 -6.74 9.45 -4.65
CA LEU A 18 -7.64 9.72 -5.78
C LEU A 18 -7.16 9.09 -7.08
N ILE A 19 -5.86 9.16 -7.38
CA ILE A 19 -5.28 8.46 -8.55
C ILE A 19 -5.51 6.96 -8.41
N THR A 20 -5.29 6.41 -7.22
CA THR A 20 -5.53 4.99 -6.93
C THR A 20 -6.99 4.60 -7.16
N LEU A 21 -7.93 5.44 -6.70
CA LEU A 21 -9.36 5.28 -6.87
C LEU A 21 -9.79 5.36 -8.35
N ALA A 22 -9.23 6.31 -9.11
CA ALA A 22 -9.55 6.51 -10.52
C ALA A 22 -9.06 5.36 -11.41
N VAL A 23 -7.93 4.75 -11.06
CA VAL A 23 -7.35 3.63 -11.83
C VAL A 23 -8.08 2.31 -11.56
N GLN A 24 -8.62 2.08 -10.36
CA GLN A 24 -9.35 0.83 -10.03
C GLN A 24 -10.46 0.44 -11.04
N PRO A 25 -11.40 1.33 -11.43
CA PRO A 25 -12.44 0.99 -12.41
C PRO A 25 -11.88 0.85 -13.84
N LEU A 26 -10.82 1.59 -14.19
CA LEU A 26 -10.17 1.49 -15.51
C LEU A 26 -9.51 0.12 -15.68
N VAL A 27 -8.78 -0.35 -14.67
CA VAL A 27 -8.16 -1.67 -14.65
C VAL A 27 -9.19 -2.78 -14.70
N LYS A 28 -10.30 -2.62 -13.96
CA LYS A 28 -11.40 -3.59 -13.99
C LYS A 28 -12.00 -3.72 -15.40
N ARG A 29 -12.19 -2.61 -16.12
CA ARG A 29 -12.65 -2.61 -17.52
C ARG A 29 -11.65 -3.29 -18.45
N MET A 30 -10.37 -2.94 -18.34
CA MET A 30 -9.30 -3.53 -19.16
C MET A 30 -9.14 -5.05 -18.93
N ARG A 31 -9.30 -5.52 -17.69
CA ARG A 31 -9.24 -6.94 -17.35
C ARG A 31 -10.49 -7.71 -17.77
N SER A 32 -11.65 -7.07 -17.80
CA SER A 32 -12.87 -7.67 -18.35
C SER A 32 -12.79 -7.91 -19.87
N THR A 33 -11.88 -7.21 -20.56
CA THR A 33 -11.64 -7.33 -22.01
C THR A 33 -10.39 -8.15 -22.37
N ALA A 34 -9.50 -8.45 -21.40
CA ALA A 34 -8.25 -9.14 -21.65
C ALA A 34 -8.40 -10.65 -21.41
N HIS A 35 -8.31 -11.46 -22.47
CA HIS A 35 -8.17 -12.91 -22.35
C HIS A 35 -6.76 -13.26 -21.83
N PRO A 36 -6.63 -14.20 -20.86
CA PRO A 36 -5.34 -14.57 -20.27
C PRO A 36 -4.34 -15.25 -21.24
N ALA A 37 -4.69 -15.42 -22.52
CA ALA A 37 -3.91 -16.16 -23.51
C ALA A 37 -3.06 -15.30 -24.48
N ASP A 38 -3.25 -13.97 -24.56
CA ASP A 38 -2.87 -13.25 -25.79
C ASP A 38 -1.58 -12.41 -25.78
N ALA A 39 -0.68 -12.49 -24.77
CA ALA A 39 0.61 -11.80 -24.91
C ALA A 39 1.74 -12.30 -23.98
N PRO A 40 2.45 -13.39 -24.33
CA PRO A 40 3.73 -13.69 -23.70
C PRO A 40 4.77 -12.66 -24.18
N GLY A 41 5.33 -11.85 -23.25
CA GLY A 41 6.52 -11.03 -23.49
C GLY A 41 6.39 -9.51 -23.34
N ARG A 42 5.33 -8.87 -23.85
CA ARG A 42 5.20 -7.39 -23.80
C ARG A 42 4.76 -6.87 -22.41
N TRP A 43 4.06 -7.70 -21.65
CA TRP A 43 3.60 -7.36 -20.29
C TRP A 43 4.70 -7.46 -19.23
N ASP A 44 5.77 -8.24 -19.46
CA ASP A 44 6.82 -8.45 -18.46
C ASP A 44 7.81 -7.28 -18.36
N ILE A 45 8.12 -6.63 -19.49
CA ILE A 45 9.00 -5.44 -19.51
C ILE A 45 8.29 -4.24 -18.87
N VAL A 46 6.99 -4.07 -19.18
CA VAL A 46 6.13 -3.05 -18.57
C VAL A 46 5.91 -3.35 -17.08
N ARG A 47 5.70 -4.62 -16.68
CA ARG A 47 5.62 -5.01 -15.26
C ARG A 47 6.92 -4.76 -14.51
N THR A 48 8.07 -4.99 -15.12
CA THR A 48 9.39 -4.81 -14.47
C THR A 48 9.74 -3.34 -14.30
N GLY A 49 9.51 -2.52 -15.34
CA GLY A 49 9.67 -1.06 -15.24
C GLY A 49 8.69 -0.43 -14.25
N ALA A 50 7.42 -0.86 -14.27
CA ALA A 50 6.43 -0.44 -13.30
C ALA A 50 6.74 -0.93 -11.88
N ALA A 51 7.29 -2.15 -11.71
CA ALA A 51 7.71 -2.66 -10.40
C ALA A 51 8.87 -1.84 -9.81
N ALA A 52 9.89 -1.55 -10.62
CA ALA A 52 11.03 -0.75 -10.19
C ALA A 52 10.61 0.70 -9.88
N GLY A 53 9.82 1.32 -10.75
CA GLY A 53 9.28 2.67 -10.53
C GLY A 53 8.38 2.75 -9.30
N THR A 54 7.52 1.75 -9.09
CA THR A 54 6.68 1.65 -7.88
C THR A 54 7.52 1.45 -6.64
N GLY A 55 8.55 0.58 -6.68
CA GLY A 55 9.45 0.36 -5.55
C GLY A 55 10.19 1.63 -5.12
N VAL A 56 10.70 2.40 -6.09
CA VAL A 56 11.37 3.70 -5.83
C VAL A 56 10.36 4.73 -5.32
N ALA A 57 9.22 4.88 -5.98
CA ALA A 57 8.17 5.83 -5.59
C ALA A 57 7.59 5.50 -4.20
N ALA A 58 7.35 4.23 -3.91
CA ALA A 58 6.90 3.76 -2.61
C ALA A 58 8.00 3.92 -1.55
N GLY A 59 9.27 3.64 -1.84
CA GLY A 59 10.38 3.92 -0.92
C GLY A 59 10.46 5.40 -0.54
N ALA A 60 10.43 6.28 -1.55
CA ALA A 60 10.41 7.73 -1.37
C ALA A 60 9.17 8.20 -0.60
N ALA A 61 7.98 7.72 -0.98
CA ALA A 61 6.71 8.05 -0.32
C ALA A 61 6.67 7.57 1.14
N THR A 62 7.30 6.44 1.46
CA THR A 62 7.42 5.95 2.85
C THR A 62 8.30 6.88 3.69
N MET A 63 9.32 7.50 3.10
CA MET A 63 10.21 8.44 3.80
C MET A 63 9.65 9.85 3.90
N LEU A 64 8.96 10.35 2.87
CA LEU A 64 8.45 11.72 2.84
C LEU A 64 7.12 11.91 3.58
N ALA A 65 6.22 10.91 3.54
CA ALA A 65 4.85 11.10 4.02
C ALA A 65 4.18 9.82 4.58
N ASN A 66 4.93 8.72 4.75
CA ASN A 66 4.37 7.38 5.00
C ASN A 66 3.24 7.00 3.99
N ALA A 67 3.31 7.55 2.78
CA ALA A 67 2.25 7.53 1.77
C ALA A 67 2.41 6.41 0.73
N ALA A 68 3.25 5.44 1.03
CA ALA A 68 3.57 4.35 0.12
C ALA A 68 2.46 3.31 0.00
N GLY A 69 1.59 3.22 1.01
CA GLY A 69 0.44 2.30 1.04
C GLY A 69 -0.41 2.44 -0.23
N PRO A 70 -0.97 3.63 -0.52
CA PRO A 70 -1.75 3.88 -1.73
C PRO A 70 -1.04 3.54 -3.04
N VAL A 71 0.24 3.91 -3.17
CA VAL A 71 1.06 3.63 -4.37
C VAL A 71 1.21 2.12 -4.60
N MET A 72 1.50 1.37 -3.53
CA MET A 72 1.65 -0.08 -3.62
C MET A 72 0.32 -0.79 -3.84
N VAL A 73 -0.76 -0.33 -3.18
CA VAL A 73 -2.13 -0.80 -3.41
C VAL A 73 -2.49 -0.67 -4.89
N LEU A 74 -2.23 0.50 -5.49
CA LEU A 74 -2.46 0.74 -6.92
C LEU A 74 -1.72 -0.27 -7.82
N TYR A 75 -0.42 -0.44 -7.58
CA TYR A 75 0.40 -1.41 -8.33
C TYR A 75 -0.11 -2.86 -8.19
N LEU A 76 -0.49 -3.28 -6.99
CA LEU A 76 -0.96 -4.65 -6.76
C LEU A 76 -2.39 -4.87 -7.31
N PHE A 77 -3.23 -3.83 -7.35
CA PHE A 77 -4.50 -3.87 -8.07
C PHE A 77 -4.28 -4.05 -9.58
N LEU A 78 -3.28 -3.39 -10.15
CA LEU A 78 -2.90 -3.50 -11.57
C LEU A 78 -2.37 -4.90 -11.92
N THR A 79 -1.57 -5.52 -11.05
CA THR A 79 -1.05 -6.89 -11.26
C THR A 79 -2.11 -7.95 -11.03
N GLY A 80 -3.16 -7.63 -10.27
CA GLY A 80 -4.39 -8.38 -10.28
C GLY A 80 -4.40 -9.65 -9.44
N LEU A 81 -3.65 -9.62 -8.35
CA LEU A 81 -3.54 -10.67 -7.36
C LEU A 81 -4.87 -11.00 -6.69
N SER A 82 -5.04 -12.25 -6.24
CA SER A 82 -6.13 -12.62 -5.34
C SER A 82 -6.01 -11.87 -4.01
N LYS A 83 -7.11 -11.67 -3.28
CA LYS A 83 -7.12 -10.96 -1.97
C LYS A 83 -6.03 -11.42 -0.99
N VAL A 84 -5.74 -12.73 -0.93
CA VAL A 84 -4.75 -13.30 0.00
C VAL A 84 -3.32 -13.01 -0.48
N GLN A 85 -3.07 -13.16 -1.78
CA GLN A 85 -1.80 -12.78 -2.41
C GLN A 85 -1.55 -11.27 -2.26
N PHE A 86 -2.58 -10.45 -2.48
CA PHE A 86 -2.51 -9.00 -2.29
C PHE A 86 -2.08 -8.64 -0.87
N LEU A 87 -2.77 -9.19 0.14
CA LEU A 87 -2.47 -8.93 1.56
C LEU A 87 -1.06 -9.42 1.94
N GLY A 88 -0.67 -10.61 1.47
CA GLY A 88 0.65 -11.18 1.71
C GLY A 88 1.78 -10.37 1.05
N THR A 89 1.61 -9.96 -0.22
CA THR A 89 2.60 -9.15 -0.94
C THR A 89 2.76 -7.77 -0.30
N MET A 90 1.67 -7.14 0.13
CA MET A 90 1.73 -5.89 0.92
C MET A 90 2.54 -6.08 2.20
N ALA A 91 2.24 -7.11 2.98
CA ALA A 91 2.92 -7.38 4.25
C ALA A 91 4.43 -7.58 4.04
N TRP A 92 4.82 -8.42 3.07
CA TRP A 92 6.23 -8.66 2.76
C TRP A 92 6.95 -7.43 2.22
N PHE A 93 6.30 -6.66 1.35
CA PHE A 93 6.87 -5.43 0.81
C PHE A 93 7.17 -4.41 1.94
N PHE A 94 6.17 -4.13 2.78
CA PHE A 94 6.36 -3.18 3.88
C PHE A 94 7.33 -3.69 4.93
N LEU A 95 7.37 -5.01 5.19
CA LEU A 95 8.38 -5.59 6.07
C LEU A 95 9.80 -5.33 5.51
N ALA A 96 10.05 -5.65 4.24
CA ALA A 96 11.35 -5.47 3.62
C ALA A 96 11.79 -3.99 3.60
N VAL A 97 10.90 -3.08 3.19
CA VAL A 97 11.17 -1.64 3.17
C VAL A 97 11.44 -1.10 4.58
N ASN A 98 10.66 -1.52 5.58
CA ASN A 98 10.87 -1.08 6.95
C ASN A 98 12.14 -1.66 7.58
N LEU A 99 12.53 -2.89 7.24
CA LEU A 99 13.82 -3.47 7.66
C LEU A 99 15.00 -2.71 7.06
N LEU A 100 14.90 -2.29 5.79
CA LEU A 100 15.88 -1.40 5.17
C LEU A 100 15.95 -0.03 5.84
N LYS A 101 14.81 0.49 6.33
CA LYS A 101 14.74 1.77 7.07
C LYS A 101 15.30 1.68 8.48
N ALA A 102 15.14 0.54 9.16
CA ALA A 102 15.54 0.35 10.55
C ALA A 102 16.97 0.80 10.87
N PRO A 103 18.04 0.40 10.14
CA PRO A 103 19.41 0.82 10.46
C PRO A 103 19.62 2.33 10.28
N ILE A 104 18.97 2.95 9.29
CA ILE A 104 19.02 4.41 9.09
C ILE A 104 18.34 5.12 10.26
N SER A 105 17.18 4.62 10.70
CA SER A 105 16.45 5.18 11.85
C SER A 105 17.19 5.00 13.18
N VAL A 106 17.95 3.91 13.36
CA VAL A 106 18.87 3.73 14.49
C VAL A 106 20.01 4.75 14.41
N GLY A 107 20.64 4.90 13.25
CA GLY A 107 21.74 5.85 13.05
C GLY A 107 21.35 7.31 13.26
N LEU A 108 20.08 7.66 13.02
CA LEU A 108 19.50 8.98 13.29
C LEU A 108 18.99 9.17 14.73
N GLY A 109 19.11 8.15 15.60
CA GLY A 109 18.64 8.21 16.98
C GLY A 109 17.10 8.21 17.14
N LEU A 110 16.36 7.90 16.07
CA LEU A 110 14.89 7.85 16.08
C LEU A 110 14.36 6.58 16.77
N ILE A 111 15.15 5.51 16.75
CA ILE A 111 14.85 4.27 17.48
C ILE A 111 15.58 4.32 18.82
N THR A 112 14.83 4.55 19.90
CA THR A 112 15.35 4.54 21.27
C THR A 112 15.07 3.21 21.96
N TRP A 113 15.76 2.93 23.07
CA TRP A 113 15.47 1.76 23.90
C TRP A 113 14.00 1.71 24.36
N HIS A 114 13.42 2.88 24.68
CA HIS A 114 12.01 2.98 25.04
C HIS A 114 11.09 2.56 23.87
N SER A 115 11.39 3.02 22.65
CA SER A 115 10.64 2.63 21.44
C SER A 115 10.69 1.12 21.19
N VAL A 116 11.82 0.47 21.46
CA VAL A 116 11.99 -0.99 21.33
C VAL A 116 11.13 -1.74 22.35
N VAL A 117 11.20 -1.36 23.63
CA VAL A 117 10.40 -1.99 24.70
C VAL A 117 8.90 -1.82 24.44
N LEU A 118 8.48 -0.62 24.01
CA LEU A 118 7.10 -0.36 23.62
C LEU A 118 6.66 -1.27 22.46
N THR A 119 7.49 -1.39 21.43
CA THR A 119 7.21 -2.26 20.27
C THR A 119 7.06 -3.72 20.68
N LEU A 120 7.96 -4.23 21.55
CA LEU A 120 7.88 -5.59 22.08
C LEU A 120 6.62 -5.83 22.92
N THR A 121 6.22 -4.84 23.70
CA THR A 121 5.00 -4.91 24.53
C THR A 121 3.73 -4.94 23.67
N LEU A 122 3.74 -4.23 22.53
CA LEU A 122 2.63 -4.22 21.58
C LEU A 122 2.63 -5.41 20.61
N LEU A 123 3.72 -6.18 20.55
CA LEU A 123 3.87 -7.31 19.64
C LEU A 123 2.70 -8.32 19.73
N PRO A 124 2.20 -8.71 20.92
CA PRO A 124 1.04 -9.60 21.02
C PRO A 124 -0.22 -9.00 20.39
N ALA A 125 -0.50 -7.72 20.64
CA ALA A 125 -1.65 -7.03 20.06
C ALA A 125 -1.55 -6.96 18.52
N ILE A 126 -0.34 -6.69 17.99
CA ILE A 126 -0.08 -6.68 16.54
C ILE A 126 -0.31 -8.07 15.94
N THR A 127 0.22 -9.13 16.56
CA THR A 127 0.04 -10.51 16.07
C THR A 127 -1.43 -10.92 16.09
N PHE A 128 -2.16 -10.57 17.13
CA PHE A 128 -3.60 -10.83 17.22
C PHE A 128 -4.38 -10.09 16.13
N GLY A 129 -4.09 -8.79 15.94
CA GLY A 129 -4.72 -7.98 14.90
C GLY A 129 -4.45 -8.51 13.49
N ALA A 130 -3.21 -8.93 13.21
CA ALA A 130 -2.83 -9.53 11.94
C ALA A 130 -3.58 -10.84 11.69
N TRP A 131 -3.66 -11.71 12.70
CA TRP A 131 -4.39 -12.98 12.60
C TRP A 131 -5.90 -12.78 12.42
N SER A 132 -6.51 -11.89 13.20
CA SER A 132 -7.93 -11.56 13.06
C SER A 132 -8.24 -10.93 11.70
N GLY A 133 -7.37 -10.04 11.21
CA GLY A 133 -7.51 -9.42 9.89
C GLY A 133 -7.46 -10.45 8.77
N LEU A 134 -6.54 -11.41 8.84
CA LEU A 134 -6.45 -12.52 7.89
C LEU A 134 -7.68 -13.43 7.94
N ALA A 135 -8.17 -13.76 9.13
CA ALA A 135 -9.37 -14.56 9.31
C ALA A 135 -10.62 -13.88 8.70
N VAL A 136 -10.77 -12.57 8.90
CA VAL A 136 -11.84 -11.78 8.28
C VAL A 136 -11.69 -11.73 6.77
N ALA A 137 -10.47 -11.46 6.26
CA ALA A 137 -10.21 -11.42 4.82
C ALA A 137 -10.55 -12.74 4.11
N HIS A 138 -10.32 -13.89 4.76
CA HIS A 138 -10.72 -15.19 4.21
C HIS A 138 -12.24 -15.34 4.07
N ARG A 139 -13.03 -14.77 4.98
CA ARG A 139 -14.50 -14.84 4.96
C ARG A 139 -15.16 -13.91 3.94
N ILE A 140 -14.48 -12.85 3.51
CA ILE A 140 -15.03 -11.85 2.56
C ILE A 140 -14.84 -12.33 1.11
N ASN A 141 -15.89 -12.34 0.28
CA ASN A 141 -15.74 -12.64 -1.15
C ASN A 141 -14.98 -11.50 -1.88
N GLN A 142 -14.20 -11.82 -2.91
CA GLN A 142 -13.39 -10.90 -3.72
C GLN A 142 -14.15 -9.62 -4.11
N LYS A 143 -15.41 -9.73 -4.57
CA LYS A 143 -16.24 -8.56 -4.92
C LYS A 143 -16.47 -7.59 -3.75
N HIS A 144 -16.73 -8.12 -2.56
CA HIS A 144 -16.94 -7.33 -1.36
C HIS A 144 -15.63 -6.70 -0.86
N PHE A 145 -14.51 -7.43 -0.99
CA PHE A 145 -13.19 -6.91 -0.66
C PHE A 145 -12.82 -5.71 -1.57
N GLU A 146 -13.09 -5.83 -2.87
CA GLU A 146 -12.88 -4.75 -3.83
C GLU A 146 -13.76 -3.53 -3.52
N LEU A 147 -15.06 -3.73 -3.28
CA LEU A 147 -15.99 -2.64 -2.92
C LEU A 147 -15.59 -1.94 -1.62
N ALA A 148 -15.24 -2.71 -0.59
CA ALA A 148 -14.79 -2.16 0.69
C ALA A 148 -13.51 -1.34 0.50
N THR A 149 -12.55 -1.85 -0.27
CA THR A 149 -11.29 -1.14 -0.54
C THR A 149 -11.52 0.15 -1.31
N LEU A 150 -12.38 0.13 -2.33
CA LEU A 150 -12.76 1.33 -3.10
C LEU A 150 -13.42 2.38 -2.20
N PHE A 151 -14.40 1.95 -1.39
CA PHE A 151 -15.12 2.85 -0.48
C PHE A 151 -14.19 3.47 0.57
N LEU A 152 -13.37 2.66 1.24
CA LEU A 152 -12.44 3.12 2.27
C LEU A 152 -11.35 4.04 1.70
N THR A 153 -10.85 3.73 0.49
CA THR A 153 -9.88 4.58 -0.22
C THR A 153 -10.50 5.92 -0.56
N GLY A 154 -11.74 5.94 -1.06
CA GLY A 154 -12.47 7.16 -1.39
C GLY A 154 -12.79 8.01 -0.16
N ALA A 155 -13.23 7.38 0.93
CA ALA A 155 -13.47 8.06 2.20
C ALA A 155 -12.19 8.67 2.78
N GLY A 156 -11.07 7.93 2.73
CA GLY A 156 -9.77 8.44 3.15
C GLY A 156 -9.27 9.60 2.31
N ALA A 157 -9.45 9.53 0.98
CA ALA A 157 -9.11 10.64 0.08
C ALA A 157 -9.93 11.89 0.39
N ALA A 158 -11.25 11.74 0.60
CA ALA A 158 -12.14 12.84 0.94
C ALA A 158 -11.75 13.49 2.27
N LEU A 159 -11.49 12.69 3.32
CA LEU A 159 -11.07 13.17 4.64
C LEU A 159 -9.73 13.92 4.65
N LEU A 160 -8.84 13.64 3.69
CA LEU A 160 -7.54 14.29 3.60
C LEU A 160 -7.55 15.56 2.75
N ILE A 161 -8.52 15.69 1.86
CA ILE A 161 -8.66 16.84 0.93
C ILE A 161 -9.62 17.90 1.47
N LEU A 162 -10.63 17.49 2.24
CA LEU A 162 -11.59 18.37 2.91
C LEU A 162 -10.99 18.94 4.22
#